data_AF-A0A973KM90-F1
#
_entry.id   AF-A0A973KM90-F1
#
_cell.length_a   1.000
_cell.length_b   1.000
_cell.length_c   1.000
_cell.angle_alpha   90.00
_cell.angle_beta   90.00
_cell.angle_gamma   90.00
#
_symmetry.space_group_name_H-M   'P 1'
#
loop_
_entity.id
_entity.type
_entity.pdbx_description
1 polymer ?
#
loop_
_entity_poly.entity_id
_entity_poly.type
_entity_poly.pdbx_seq_one_letter_code
_entity_poly.pdbx_strand_id
1 'polypeptide(L)' 'MFKAPVETKVKAATTGTLLVSLVLAVLNTMAADESLLAPLPVWLQAIVIALVPPAVTFFSGWQARHTPRGPAGL' A
#
# COMPACT_ATOMS: atom_id res chain seq x y z
N MET A 1 30.92 1.45 0.17
CA MET A 1 29.64 0.83 0.57
C MET A 1 28.78 0.68 -0.68
N PHE A 2 28.71 -0.51 -1.27
CA PHE A 2 27.88 -0.76 -2.45
C PHE A 2 26.40 -0.79 -2.03
N LYS A 3 25.63 0.24 -2.42
CA LYS A 3 24.16 0.20 -2.28
C LYS A 3 23.63 -0.71 -3.37
N ALA A 4 23.28 -1.94 -3.02
CA ALA A 4 22.55 -2.81 -3.91
C ALA A 4 21.28 -2.08 -4.40
N PRO A 5 20.92 -2.18 -5.69
CA PRO A 5 19.71 -1.55 -6.21
C PRO A 5 18.46 -2.08 -5.48
N VAL A 6 17.63 -1.17 -4.94
CA VAL A 6 16.36 -1.54 -4.31
C VAL A 6 15.42 -2.14 -5.37
N GLU A 7 14.93 -3.35 -5.12
CA GLU A 7 14.05 -4.08 -6.03
C GLU A 7 12.78 -3.29 -6.36
N THR A 8 12.35 -3.34 -7.63
CA THR A 8 11.16 -2.60 -8.11
C THR A 8 9.90 -2.95 -7.34
N LYS A 9 9.77 -4.20 -6.88
CA LYS A 9 8.62 -4.66 -6.08
C LYS A 9 8.53 -3.95 -4.73
N VAL A 10 9.67 -3.76 -4.06
CA VAL A 10 9.73 -3.05 -2.78
C VAL A 10 9.34 -1.59 -2.96
N LYS A 11 9.82 -0.94 -4.02
CA LYS A 11 9.42 0.44 -4.32
C LYS A 11 7.93 0.56 -4.59
N ALA A 12 7.38 -0.31 -5.45
CA ALA A 12 5.96 -0.32 -5.78
C ALA A 12 5.09 -0.57 -4.54
N ALA A 13 5.45 -1.56 -3.72
CA ALA A 13 4.77 -1.88 -2.47
C ALA A 13 4.77 -0.70 -1.50
N THR A 14 5.94 -0.10 -1.24
CA THR A 14 6.06 1.01 -0.30
C THR A 14 5.32 2.25 -0.78
N THR A 15 5.46 2.63 -2.06
CA THR A 15 4.77 3.79 -2.61
C THR A 15 3.26 3.59 -2.64
N GLY A 16 2.78 2.41 -3.04
CA GLY A 16 1.33 2.10 -3.04
C GLY A 16 0.73 2.18 -1.64
N THR A 17 1.42 1.59 -0.65
CA THR A 17 0.97 1.58 0.75
C THR A 17 0.97 2.98 1.34
N LEU A 18 2.01 3.78 1.06
CA LEU A 18 2.10 5.17 1.50
C LEU A 18 0.93 6.00 0.98
N LEU A 19 0.66 5.94 -0.34
CA LEU A 19 -0.41 6.72 -0.95
C LEU A 19 -1.79 6.32 -0.42
N VAL A 20 -2.04 5.03 -0.25
CA VAL A 20 -3.31 4.55 0.30
C VAL A 20 -3.47 4.94 1.76
N SER A 21 -2.41 4.83 2.57
CA SER A 21 -2.44 5.27 3.97
C SER A 21 -2.66 6.78 4.08
N LEU A 22 -2.06 7.56 3.17
CA LEU A 22 -2.25 9.01 3.10
C LEU A 22 -3.70 9.36 2.73
N VAL A 23 -4.28 8.69 1.72
CA VAL A 23 -5.68 8.89 1.34
C VAL A 23 -6.61 8.52 2.49
N LEU A 24 -6.38 7.38 3.16
CA LEU A 24 -7.15 6.98 4.33
C LEU A 24 -7.03 7.99 5.47
N ALA A 25 -5.85 8.54 5.72
CA ALA A 25 -5.65 9.57 6.73
C ALA A 25 -6.42 10.84 6.39
N VAL A 26 -6.33 11.33 5.14
CA VAL A 26 -7.10 12.51 4.67
C VAL A 26 -8.60 12.25 4.78
N LEU A 27 -9.08 11.09 4.32
CA LEU A 27 -10.48 10.71 4.44
C LEU A 27 -10.93 10.62 5.90
N ASN A 28 -10.14 10.06 6.81
CA ASN A 28 -10.47 10.04 8.24
C ASN A 28 -10.48 11.45 8.85
N THR A 29 -9.59 12.35 8.43
CA THR A 29 -9.59 13.75 8.91
C THR A 29 -10.78 14.57 8.38
N MET A 30 -11.25 14.27 7.16
CA MET A 30 -12.43 14.91 6.56
C MET A 30 -13.74 14.25 7.04
N ALA A 31 -13.71 12.95 7.35
CA ALA A 31 -14.80 12.14 7.90
C ALA A 31 -14.93 12.28 9.43
N ALA A 32 -14.31 13.30 10.03
CA ALA A 32 -14.74 13.79 11.34
C ALA A 32 -16.22 14.22 11.35
N ASP A 33 -16.85 14.34 10.17
CA ASP A 33 -18.28 14.09 9.95
C ASP A 33 -18.50 12.62 9.51
N GLU A 34 -19.19 11.82 10.33
CA GLU A 34 -19.42 10.35 10.23
C GLU A 34 -19.99 9.80 8.87
N SER A 35 -20.18 10.65 7.87
CA SER A 35 -20.97 10.39 6.65
C SER A 35 -20.31 9.49 5.61
N LEU A 36 -18.97 9.37 5.57
CA LEU A 36 -18.27 8.55 4.56
C LEU A 36 -18.24 7.05 4.90
N LEU A 37 -18.40 6.70 6.18
CA LEU A 37 -18.53 5.31 6.64
C LEU A 37 -19.92 5.02 7.23
N ALA A 38 -20.84 5.99 7.19
CA ALA A 38 -22.23 5.85 7.64
C ALA A 38 -22.98 4.62 7.08
N PRO A 39 -22.79 4.18 5.81
CA PRO A 39 -23.43 2.95 5.34
C PRO A 39 -22.75 1.66 5.83
N LEU A 40 -21.55 1.74 6.42
CA LEU A 40 -20.82 0.59 6.94
C LEU A 40 -20.99 0.45 8.46
N PRO A 41 -21.41 -0.73 8.95
CA PRO A 41 -21.36 -1.04 10.38
C PRO A 41 -19.95 -0.81 10.95
N VAL A 42 -19.84 -0.26 12.16
CA VAL A 42 -18.56 0.04 12.85
C VAL A 42 -17.58 -1.14 12.81
N TRP A 43 -18.06 -2.38 12.95
CA TRP A 43 -17.21 -3.57 12.91
C TRP A 43 -16.58 -3.81 11.52
N LEU A 44 -17.22 -3.39 10.44
CA LEU A 44 -16.73 -3.53 9.07
C LEU A 44 -15.73 -2.42 8.70
N GLN A 45 -15.88 -1.23 9.28
CA GLN A 45 -14.92 -0.13 9.12
C GLN A 45 -13.51 -0.52 9.58
N ALA A 46 -13.42 -1.17 10.75
CA ALA A 46 -12.14 -1.65 11.29
C ALA A 46 -11.45 -2.66 10.36
N ILE A 47 -12.22 -3.55 9.73
CA ILE A 47 -11.72 -4.54 8.78
C ILE A 47 -11.19 -3.85 7.52
N VAL A 48 -11.94 -2.90 6.95
CA VAL A 48 -11.53 -2.19 5.74
C VAL A 48 -10.26 -1.37 5.98
N ILE A 49 -10.20 -0.63 7.09
CA ILE A 49 -9.02 0.16 7.46
C ILE A 49 -7.79 -0.74 7.65
N ALA A 50 -7.97 -1.91 8.29
CA ALA A 50 -6.88 -2.85 8.50
C ALA A 50 -6.44 -3.59 7.22
N LEU A 51 -7.37 -3.87 6.30
CA LEU A 51 -7.14 -4.74 5.15
C LEU A 51 -6.73 -3.99 3.88
N VAL A 52 -7.22 -2.76 3.69
CA VAL A 52 -6.96 -1.99 2.47
C VAL A 52 -5.47 -1.69 2.27
N PRO A 53 -4.71 -1.20 3.27
CA PRO A 53 -3.27 -0.98 3.12
C PRO A 53 -2.51 -2.26 2.73
N PRO A 54 -2.58 -3.39 3.47
CA PRO A 54 -1.82 -4.59 3.13
C PRO A 54 -2.28 -5.24 1.81
N ALA A 55 -3.56 -5.16 1.46
CA ALA A 55 -4.03 -5.63 0.16
C ALA A 55 -3.38 -4.84 -0.99
N VAL A 56 -3.32 -3.51 -0.86
CA VAL A 56 -2.67 -2.67 -1.85
C VAL A 56 -1.16 -2.93 -1.91
N THR A 57 -0.49 -3.11 -0.76
CA THR A 57 0.91 -3.53 -0.70
C THR A 57 1.14 -4.82 -1.47
N PHE A 58 0.28 -5.82 -1.24
CA PHE A 58 0.39 -7.12 -1.86
C PHE A 58 0.20 -7.03 -3.38
N PHE A 59 -0.87 -6.39 -3.85
CA PHE A 59 -1.15 -6.28 -5.28
C PHE A 59 -0.12 -5.43 -6.03
N SER A 60 0.37 -4.35 -5.42
CA SER A 60 1.43 -3.53 -6.03
C SER A 60 2.76 -4.29 -6.13
N GLY A 61 3.11 -5.11 -5.14
CA GLY A 61 4.27 -6.01 -5.21
C GLY A 61 4.09 -7.15 -6.22
N TRP A 62 2.88 -7.67 -6.37
CA TRP A 62 2.55 -8.74 -7.32
C TRP A 62 2.59 -8.26 -8.77
N GLN A 63 2.03 -7.08 -9.07
CA GLN A 63 2.07 -6.47 -10.41
C GLN A 63 3.42 -5.88 -10.78
N ALA A 64 4.30 -5.61 -9.80
CA ALA A 64 5.60 -5.01 -10.08
C ALA A 64 6.46 -5.91 -10.97
N ARG A 65 6.89 -5.33 -12.10
CA ARG A 65 7.68 -5.98 -13.14
C ARG A 65 8.90 -6.65 -12.54
N HIS A 66 9.08 -7.95 -12.82
CA HIS A 66 10.27 -8.68 -12.40
C HIS A 66 11.51 -8.00 -12.98
N THR A 67 12.39 -7.51 -12.11
CA THR A 67 13.74 -7.10 -12.50
C THR A 67 14.57 -8.39 -12.62
N PRO A 68 14.94 -8.84 -13.83
CA PRO A 68 15.77 -10.02 -13.97
C PRO A 68 17.11 -9.75 -13.31
N ARG A 69 17.55 -10.67 -12.46
CA ARG A 69 18.93 -10.67 -11.96
C ARG A 69 19.77 -11.11 -13.16
N GLY A 70 20.41 -10.17 -13.85
CA GLY A 70 21.46 -10.51 -14.81
C GLY A 70 22.50 -11.38 -14.10
N PRO A 71 23.22 -12.26 -14.81
CA PRO A 71 24.22 -13.12 -14.19
C PRO A 71 25.12 -12.25 -13.32
N ALA A 72 25.21 -12.59 -12.03
CA ALA A 72 26.22 -12.00 -11.16
C ALA A 72 27.56 -12.19 -11.88
N GLY A 73 28.25 -11.07 -12.11
CA GLY A 73 29.29 -10.93 -13.14
C GLY A 73 30.19 -12.15 -13.31
N LEU A 74 30.33 -12.56 -14.57
CA LEU A 74 31.55 -13.21 -15.06
C LEU A 74 32.56 -12.10 -15.38
#